data_AF-A0A0P1I7A8-F1
#
_entry.id   AF-A0A0P1I7A8-F1
#
_cell.length_a   1.000
_cell.length_b   1.000
_cell.length_c   1.000
_cell.angle_alpha   90.00
_cell.angle_beta   90.00
_cell.angle_gamma   90.00
#
_symmetry.space_group_name_H-M   'P 1'
#
loop_
_entity.id
_entity.type
_entity.pdbx_description
1 polymer ?
#
loop_
_entity_poly.entity_id
_entity_poly.type
_entity_poly.pdbx_seq_one_letter_code
_entity_poly.pdbx_strand_id
1 'polypeptide(L)'
;MTIAVFSFIKNFSSSSISRFFLSDFNGFREVTAKEVSNYEGYLITHDYWMICRDLFESAGALPRKVIDLDEYRVFVSRNNKDRLRREKIDIIEEINRIYPTNYEACQRYKKIFYGEVDVDAETVSSFHEILTVYYIELCRHAHINGEFHRFIEIEVPCQLICSLISSQGLPVDNAKITEFRAQARHEYYTNLRDLSDKFDVPLERPSNKDVERYAVAKGVDFEEYSFEFVLNFMPQIRDYTESVLTLRELDLTRGVLDSIAVKDSRVHPVLDTQGSRTSRISVRSPFLQSLAKRYRSILCAAEGFELCYVDFDQFEVGIMAALSGDPELLRLFSEPDMYETFRIEHLNGEGSRQAAKILFLAYAYGMKLNNLPIVGQKFGVGRSVVRNAFKKFKRYEIWKQEVLKSFKKTGFVSTSFGNRFYFLGSKPSNKEQLSAISQVVQGEGSLIFKKALIKISRLDNIQMLLPMHDALLFQYSATDSPEVVVDAFKKTMSEHFEGIIEGKASVENFGV
;
A
#
# COMPACT_ATOMS: atom_id res chain seq x y z
N MET A 1 -5.28 19.52 -23.18
CA MET A 1 -5.17 18.09 -22.80
C MET A 1 -6.28 17.36 -23.53
N THR A 2 -5.97 16.41 -24.42
CA THR A 2 -6.99 15.63 -25.12
C THR A 2 -7.55 14.59 -24.14
N ILE A 3 -8.88 14.56 -24.01
CA ILE A 3 -9.62 13.70 -23.09
C ILE A 3 -10.64 12.92 -23.92
N ALA A 4 -10.83 11.65 -23.58
CA ALA A 4 -11.94 10.85 -24.06
C ALA A 4 -12.58 10.11 -22.90
N VAL A 5 -13.87 9.80 -23.03
CA VAL A 5 -14.55 8.86 -22.13
C VAL A 5 -14.57 7.49 -22.78
N PHE A 6 -14.22 6.48 -21.99
CA PHE A 6 -14.11 5.09 -22.38
C PHE A 6 -14.98 4.24 -21.45
N SER A 7 -15.83 3.40 -22.05
CA SER A 7 -16.55 2.34 -21.35
C SER A 7 -16.35 0.99 -22.05
N PHE A 8 -16.73 -0.07 -21.36
CA PHE A 8 -16.56 -1.43 -21.84
C PHE A 8 -17.72 -2.30 -21.38
N ILE A 9 -17.96 -3.38 -22.12
CA ILE A 9 -18.85 -4.47 -21.73
C ILE A 9 -18.00 -5.72 -21.66
N LYS A 10 -17.70 -6.15 -20.44
CA LYS A 10 -16.82 -7.28 -20.18
C LYS A 10 -17.53 -8.59 -20.52
N ASN A 11 -16.90 -9.43 -21.32
CA ASN A 11 -17.36 -10.79 -21.51
C ASN A 11 -16.60 -11.75 -20.56
N PHE A 12 -17.30 -12.28 -19.56
CA PHE A 12 -16.70 -13.17 -18.55
C PHE A 12 -16.31 -14.55 -19.09
N SER A 13 -16.75 -14.92 -20.29
CA SER A 13 -16.41 -16.20 -20.93
C SER A 13 -15.16 -16.12 -21.80
N SER A 14 -14.90 -14.96 -22.43
CA SER A 14 -13.70 -14.75 -23.25
C SER A 14 -13.34 -13.26 -23.37
N SER A 15 -12.08 -12.92 -23.06
CA SER A 15 -11.55 -11.56 -23.17
C SER A 15 -11.63 -11.00 -24.59
N SER A 16 -11.52 -11.86 -25.61
CA SER A 16 -11.57 -11.48 -27.03
C SER A 16 -12.93 -10.96 -27.51
N ILE A 17 -13.99 -11.16 -26.72
CA ILE A 17 -15.37 -10.78 -27.05
C ILE A 17 -15.80 -9.52 -26.27
N SER A 18 -14.97 -9.02 -25.36
CA SER A 18 -15.23 -7.77 -24.65
C SER A 18 -15.37 -6.61 -25.66
N ARG A 19 -16.39 -5.77 -25.46
CA ARG A 19 -16.71 -4.64 -26.35
C ARG A 19 -16.27 -3.34 -25.72
N PHE A 20 -15.87 -2.37 -26.53
CA PHE A 20 -15.26 -1.12 -26.07
C PHE A 20 -15.88 0.07 -26.78
N PHE A 21 -16.18 1.14 -26.04
CA PHE A 21 -16.84 2.32 -26.58
C PHE A 21 -16.06 3.56 -26.18
N LEU A 22 -15.93 4.51 -27.11
CA LEU A 22 -15.14 5.72 -26.93
C LEU A 22 -15.97 6.94 -27.36
N SER A 23 -15.99 7.97 -26.51
CA SER A 23 -16.44 9.32 -26.86
C SER A 23 -15.26 10.28 -26.80
N ASP A 24 -14.90 10.84 -27.95
CA ASP A 24 -13.88 11.89 -28.09
C ASP A 24 -14.36 12.98 -29.07
N PHE A 25 -13.45 13.80 -29.59
CA PHE A 25 -13.77 14.85 -30.55
C PHE A 25 -14.33 14.34 -31.89
N ASN A 26 -14.16 13.04 -32.21
CA ASN A 26 -14.74 12.39 -33.39
C ASN A 26 -16.13 11.79 -33.11
N GLY A 27 -16.67 12.00 -31.92
CA GLY A 27 -17.96 11.47 -31.49
C GLY A 27 -17.90 10.07 -30.88
N PHE A 28 -19.07 9.59 -30.46
CA PHE A 28 -19.25 8.27 -29.88
C PHE A 28 -19.13 7.17 -30.94
N ARG A 29 -18.33 6.14 -30.65
CA ARG A 29 -18.19 4.95 -31.49
C ARG A 29 -17.76 3.73 -30.70
N GLU A 30 -18.08 2.55 -31.21
CA GLU A 30 -17.44 1.31 -30.79
C GLU A 30 -16.02 1.26 -31.37
N VAL A 31 -15.07 0.79 -30.58
CA VAL A 31 -13.65 0.75 -30.91
C VAL A 31 -13.06 -0.61 -30.56
N THR A 32 -11.90 -0.93 -31.12
CA THR A 32 -11.13 -2.11 -30.77
C THR A 32 -10.29 -1.90 -29.51
N ALA A 33 -9.91 -2.98 -28.83
CA ALA A 33 -8.96 -2.93 -27.71
C ALA A 33 -7.64 -2.22 -28.07
N LYS A 34 -7.19 -2.37 -29.33
CA LYS A 34 -5.98 -1.75 -29.85
C LYS A 34 -6.11 -0.24 -30.00
N GLU A 35 -7.27 0.24 -30.45
CA GLU A 35 -7.56 1.68 -30.51
C GLU A 35 -7.61 2.32 -29.12
N VAL A 36 -8.22 1.63 -28.13
CA VAL A 36 -8.22 2.08 -26.74
C VAL A 36 -6.79 2.15 -26.20
N SER A 37 -5.99 1.09 -26.41
CA SER A 37 -4.62 0.99 -25.90
C SER A 37 -3.65 2.00 -26.52
N ASN A 38 -3.90 2.39 -27.77
CA ASN A 38 -3.08 3.36 -28.50
C ASN A 38 -3.54 4.81 -28.33
N TYR A 39 -4.61 5.08 -27.56
CA TYR A 39 -5.09 6.44 -27.37
C TYR A 39 -4.06 7.29 -26.61
N GLU A 40 -3.64 8.42 -27.19
CA GLU A 40 -2.55 9.25 -26.65
C GLU A 40 -2.99 10.19 -25.50
N GLY A 41 -4.29 10.50 -25.47
CA GLY A 41 -4.92 11.37 -24.47
C GLY A 41 -5.25 10.65 -23.17
N TYR A 42 -5.91 11.36 -22.24
CA TYR A 42 -6.44 10.73 -21.03
C TYR A 42 -7.76 10.03 -21.33
N LEU A 43 -7.86 8.76 -20.96
CA LEU A 43 -9.08 7.97 -20.98
C LEU A 43 -9.75 8.04 -19.61
N ILE A 44 -10.93 8.62 -19.54
CA ILE A 44 -11.78 8.60 -18.35
C ILE A 44 -12.66 7.36 -18.42
N THR A 45 -12.65 6.56 -17.36
CA THR A 45 -13.44 5.34 -17.27
C THR A 45 -13.83 5.06 -15.82
N HIS A 46 -14.50 3.95 -15.57
CA HIS A 46 -14.76 3.45 -14.24
C HIS A 46 -14.46 1.94 -14.18
N ASP A 47 -14.14 1.43 -13.00
CA ASP A 47 -13.89 -0.01 -12.78
C ASP A 47 -12.82 -0.58 -13.73
N TYR A 48 -11.77 0.19 -14.00
CA TYR A 48 -10.74 -0.17 -14.98
C TYR A 48 -10.05 -1.49 -14.64
N TRP A 49 -9.95 -1.80 -13.34
CA TRP A 49 -9.44 -3.07 -12.84
C TRP A 49 -10.19 -4.30 -13.38
N MET A 50 -11.46 -4.17 -13.79
CA MET A 50 -12.23 -5.26 -14.38
C MET A 50 -11.80 -5.57 -15.81
N ILE A 51 -11.30 -4.58 -16.56
CA ILE A 51 -11.08 -4.70 -18.01
C ILE A 51 -9.61 -4.65 -18.43
N CYS A 52 -8.72 -4.13 -17.59
CA CYS A 52 -7.32 -3.94 -17.95
C CYS A 52 -6.64 -5.21 -18.46
N ARG A 53 -6.91 -6.37 -17.85
CA ARG A 53 -6.37 -7.65 -18.31
C ARG A 53 -6.85 -8.02 -19.71
N ASP A 54 -8.15 -7.89 -19.99
CA ASP A 54 -8.72 -8.21 -21.30
C ASP A 54 -8.16 -7.28 -22.39
N LEU A 55 -7.96 -5.99 -22.06
CA LEU A 55 -7.28 -5.03 -22.93
C LEU A 55 -5.83 -5.48 -23.20
N PHE A 56 -5.09 -5.85 -22.17
CA PHE A 56 -3.71 -6.31 -22.32
C PHE A 56 -3.60 -7.57 -23.17
N GLU A 57 -4.45 -8.57 -22.92
CA GLU A 57 -4.48 -9.82 -23.69
C GLU A 57 -4.86 -9.58 -25.17
N SER A 58 -5.79 -8.66 -25.42
CA SER A 58 -6.30 -8.38 -26.78
C SER A 58 -5.43 -7.42 -27.59
N ALA A 59 -4.76 -6.47 -26.94
CA ALA A 59 -3.99 -5.42 -27.60
C ALA A 59 -2.47 -5.54 -27.43
N GLY A 60 -2.00 -6.35 -26.46
CA GLY A 60 -0.58 -6.48 -26.09
C GLY A 60 -0.03 -5.34 -25.25
N ALA A 61 -0.84 -4.33 -24.92
CA ALA A 61 -0.46 -3.17 -24.13
C ALA A 61 -1.67 -2.59 -23.39
N LEU A 62 -1.42 -1.73 -22.41
CA LEU A 62 -2.44 -0.90 -21.77
C LEU A 62 -2.33 0.55 -22.26
N PRO A 63 -3.43 1.34 -22.24
CA PRO A 63 -3.36 2.77 -22.46
C PRO A 63 -2.44 3.46 -21.45
N ARG A 64 -1.71 4.47 -21.91
CA ARG A 64 -0.68 5.16 -21.09
C ARG A 64 -1.24 6.17 -20.08
N LYS A 65 -2.53 6.51 -20.18
CA LYS A 65 -3.19 7.54 -19.36
C LYS A 65 -4.64 7.16 -19.13
N VAL A 66 -4.93 6.53 -18.00
CA VAL A 66 -6.30 6.14 -17.61
C VAL A 66 -6.64 6.79 -16.28
N ILE A 67 -7.80 7.42 -16.21
CA ILE A 67 -8.39 7.95 -14.99
C ILE A 67 -9.61 7.08 -14.68
N ASP A 68 -9.49 6.28 -13.63
CA ASP A 68 -10.61 5.52 -13.07
C ASP A 68 -11.37 6.41 -12.08
N LEU A 69 -12.64 6.68 -12.38
CA LEU A 69 -13.47 7.57 -11.57
C LEU A 69 -13.85 6.98 -10.21
N ASP A 70 -13.86 5.65 -10.03
CA ASP A 70 -14.13 5.08 -8.71
C ASP A 70 -12.94 5.31 -7.78
N GLU A 71 -11.73 5.06 -8.29
CA GLU A 71 -10.49 5.35 -7.57
C GLU A 71 -10.33 6.85 -7.33
N TYR A 72 -10.68 7.69 -8.32
CA TYR A 72 -10.59 9.14 -8.17
C TYR A 72 -11.56 9.68 -7.11
N ARG A 73 -12.80 9.15 -7.07
CA ARG A 73 -13.79 9.48 -6.06
C ARG A 73 -13.29 9.17 -4.65
N VAL A 74 -12.77 7.96 -4.45
CA VAL A 74 -12.20 7.52 -3.16
C VAL A 74 -11.01 8.41 -2.78
N PHE A 75 -10.19 8.77 -3.76
CA PHE A 75 -9.02 9.60 -3.58
C PHE A 75 -9.35 11.04 -3.13
N VAL A 76 -10.32 11.70 -3.78
CA VAL A 76 -10.72 13.08 -3.43
C VAL A 76 -11.60 13.15 -2.19
N SER A 77 -12.14 12.02 -1.73
CA SER A 77 -13.00 11.97 -0.54
C SER A 77 -12.23 12.35 0.72
N ARG A 78 -12.82 13.23 1.53
CA ARG A 78 -12.35 13.54 2.89
C ARG A 78 -12.78 12.48 3.92
N ASN A 79 -13.59 11.51 3.50
CA ASN A 79 -14.14 10.49 4.38
C ASN A 79 -13.37 9.17 4.26
N ASN A 80 -12.59 8.84 5.29
CA ASN A 80 -11.82 7.59 5.34
C ASN A 80 -12.69 6.33 5.19
N LYS A 81 -13.99 6.39 5.50
CA LYS A 81 -14.90 5.25 5.32
C LYS A 81 -15.16 4.92 3.86
N ASP A 82 -14.90 5.82 2.92
CA ASP A 82 -15.12 5.55 1.50
C ASP A 82 -14.08 4.56 0.98
N ARG A 83 -12.83 4.66 1.44
CA ARG A 83 -11.78 3.64 1.20
C ARG A 83 -12.21 2.26 1.69
N LEU A 84 -12.79 2.18 2.89
CA LEU A 84 -13.24 0.91 3.50
C LEU A 84 -14.50 0.32 2.86
N ARG A 85 -15.33 1.15 2.23
CA ARG A 85 -16.62 0.75 1.65
C ARG A 85 -16.57 0.63 0.14
N ARG A 86 -15.44 0.89 -0.52
CA ARG A 86 -15.35 0.99 -1.98
C ARG A 86 -15.97 -0.21 -2.71
N GLU A 87 -15.66 -1.44 -2.28
CA GLU A 87 -16.19 -2.66 -2.89
C GLU A 87 -17.70 -2.86 -2.68
N LYS A 88 -18.31 -2.12 -1.75
CA LYS A 88 -19.75 -2.15 -1.47
C LYS A 88 -20.50 -1.05 -2.20
N ILE A 89 -19.81 -0.17 -2.93
CA ILE A 89 -20.41 0.97 -3.60
C ILE A 89 -20.22 0.78 -5.11
N ASP A 90 -21.31 0.58 -5.80
CA ASP A 90 -21.37 0.64 -7.26
C ASP A 90 -21.27 2.12 -7.69
N ILE A 91 -20.28 2.46 -8.52
CA ILE A 91 -20.06 3.84 -8.97
C ILE A 91 -21.24 4.39 -9.77
N ILE A 92 -21.95 3.55 -10.53
CA ILE A 92 -23.11 3.97 -11.32
C ILE A 92 -24.24 4.39 -10.38
N GLU A 93 -24.43 3.66 -9.26
CA GLU A 93 -25.38 4.06 -8.22
C GLU A 93 -24.95 5.33 -7.47
N GLU A 94 -23.66 5.51 -7.25
CA GLU A 94 -23.14 6.71 -6.59
C GLU A 94 -23.33 7.95 -7.47
N ILE A 95 -23.04 7.84 -8.77
CA ILE A 95 -23.29 8.90 -9.76
C ILE A 95 -24.79 9.23 -9.81
N ASN A 96 -25.65 8.21 -9.82
CA ASN A 96 -27.09 8.36 -9.82
C ASN A 96 -27.61 9.14 -8.59
N ARG A 97 -27.03 8.91 -7.40
CA ARG A 97 -27.38 9.68 -6.19
C ARG A 97 -27.03 11.17 -6.30
N ILE A 98 -25.97 11.50 -7.03
CA ILE A 98 -25.51 12.87 -7.21
C ILE A 98 -26.31 13.57 -8.31
N TYR A 99 -26.68 12.85 -9.38
CA TYR A 99 -27.41 13.37 -10.53
C TYR A 99 -28.73 12.59 -10.77
N PRO A 100 -29.73 12.76 -9.90
CA PRO A 100 -30.96 11.97 -9.93
C PRO A 100 -31.81 12.20 -11.20
N THR A 101 -31.59 13.32 -11.91
CA THR A 101 -32.26 13.60 -13.19
C THR A 101 -31.89 12.62 -14.30
N ASN A 102 -30.77 11.88 -14.14
CA ASN A 102 -30.27 10.92 -15.12
C ASN A 102 -30.55 9.47 -14.71
N TYR A 103 -31.47 9.26 -13.75
CA TYR A 103 -31.74 7.94 -13.15
C TYR A 103 -32.01 6.85 -14.19
N GLU A 104 -32.89 7.12 -15.17
CA GLU A 104 -33.26 6.12 -16.18
C GLU A 104 -32.06 5.69 -17.04
N ALA A 105 -31.22 6.65 -17.47
CA ALA A 105 -30.02 6.39 -18.25
C ALA A 105 -28.98 5.59 -17.44
N CYS A 106 -28.74 5.98 -16.17
CA CYS A 106 -27.83 5.26 -15.28
C CYS A 106 -28.29 3.82 -15.02
N GLN A 107 -29.57 3.60 -14.74
CA GLN A 107 -30.11 2.26 -14.48
C GLN A 107 -30.08 1.38 -15.73
N ARG A 108 -30.40 1.95 -16.89
CA ARG A 108 -30.31 1.19 -18.15
C ARG A 108 -28.87 0.87 -18.50
N TYR A 109 -27.94 1.83 -18.38
CA TYR A 109 -26.51 1.58 -18.57
C TYR A 109 -25.99 0.51 -17.61
N LYS A 110 -26.39 0.52 -16.33
CA LYS A 110 -26.02 -0.50 -15.37
C LYS A 110 -26.42 -1.90 -15.83
N LYS A 111 -27.65 -2.07 -16.31
CA LYS A 111 -28.11 -3.35 -16.88
C LYS A 111 -27.28 -3.77 -18.09
N ILE A 112 -26.92 -2.84 -18.96
CA ILE A 112 -26.04 -3.09 -20.11
C ILE A 112 -24.65 -3.53 -19.63
N PHE A 113 -24.05 -2.81 -18.68
CA PHE A 113 -22.71 -3.05 -18.13
C PHE A 113 -22.57 -4.44 -17.51
N TYR A 114 -23.60 -4.91 -16.81
CA TYR A 114 -23.64 -6.26 -16.22
C TYR A 114 -24.20 -7.33 -17.18
N GLY A 115 -24.50 -6.99 -18.43
CA GLY A 115 -24.97 -7.94 -19.45
C GLY A 115 -26.40 -8.45 -19.22
N GLU A 116 -27.22 -7.73 -18.44
CA GLU A 116 -28.64 -8.06 -18.22
C GLU A 116 -29.52 -7.72 -19.44
N VAL A 117 -29.08 -6.76 -20.27
CA VAL A 117 -29.77 -6.34 -21.50
C VAL A 117 -28.77 -6.08 -22.61
N ASP A 118 -29.23 -6.10 -23.86
CA ASP A 118 -28.41 -5.81 -25.03
C ASP A 118 -27.88 -4.38 -25.04
N VAL A 119 -26.71 -4.21 -25.66
CA VAL A 119 -26.05 -2.90 -25.79
C VAL A 119 -26.89 -1.95 -26.62
N ASP A 120 -27.19 -0.79 -26.04
CA ASP A 120 -27.87 0.33 -26.68
C ASP A 120 -26.91 1.54 -26.77
N ALA A 121 -26.52 1.90 -27.99
CA ALA A 121 -25.52 2.94 -28.25
C ALA A 121 -25.91 4.31 -27.68
N GLU A 122 -27.20 4.67 -27.75
CA GLU A 122 -27.72 5.93 -27.21
C GLU A 122 -27.59 5.99 -25.68
N THR A 123 -27.92 4.90 -24.99
CA THR A 123 -27.73 4.79 -23.53
C THR A 123 -26.26 4.91 -23.13
N VAL A 124 -25.35 4.21 -23.83
CA VAL A 124 -23.91 4.26 -23.52
C VAL A 124 -23.34 5.66 -23.79
N SER A 125 -23.71 6.27 -24.93
CA SER A 125 -23.31 7.65 -25.26
C SER A 125 -23.82 8.64 -24.22
N SER A 126 -25.09 8.56 -23.83
CA SER A 126 -25.67 9.40 -22.77
C SER A 126 -24.92 9.22 -21.45
N PHE A 127 -24.54 7.98 -21.10
CA PHE A 127 -23.77 7.72 -19.89
C PHE A 127 -22.34 8.30 -19.96
N HIS A 128 -21.71 8.33 -21.13
CA HIS A 128 -20.41 8.99 -21.32
C HIS A 128 -20.47 10.50 -21.00
N GLU A 129 -21.57 11.17 -21.33
CA GLU A 129 -21.79 12.58 -20.95
C GLU A 129 -21.86 12.73 -19.43
N ILE A 130 -22.56 11.82 -18.74
CA ILE A 130 -22.66 11.80 -17.28
C ILE A 130 -21.27 11.59 -16.65
N LEU A 131 -20.48 10.64 -17.15
CA LEU A 131 -19.11 10.40 -16.67
C LEU A 131 -18.22 11.65 -16.86
N THR A 132 -18.40 12.38 -17.96
CA THR A 132 -17.67 13.63 -18.21
C THR A 132 -17.99 14.69 -17.16
N VAL A 133 -19.29 14.89 -16.88
CA VAL A 133 -19.75 15.84 -15.85
C VAL A 133 -19.23 15.43 -14.47
N TYR A 134 -19.30 14.13 -14.15
CA TYR A 134 -18.83 13.62 -12.87
C TYR A 134 -17.31 13.79 -12.71
N TYR A 135 -16.52 13.51 -13.75
CA TYR A 135 -15.09 13.77 -13.76
C TYR A 135 -14.76 15.24 -13.47
N ILE A 136 -15.47 16.18 -14.11
CA ILE A 136 -15.28 17.61 -13.87
C ILE A 136 -15.53 17.95 -12.40
N GLU A 137 -16.58 17.39 -11.79
CA GLU A 137 -16.88 17.62 -10.38
C GLU A 137 -15.79 17.04 -9.46
N LEU A 138 -15.29 15.84 -9.74
CA LEU A 138 -14.17 15.26 -9.01
C LEU A 138 -12.89 16.10 -9.16
N CYS A 139 -12.61 16.65 -10.34
CA CYS A 139 -11.52 17.60 -10.55
C CYS A 139 -11.68 18.86 -9.71
N ARG A 140 -12.91 19.39 -9.62
CA ARG A 140 -13.21 20.57 -8.80
C ARG A 140 -12.96 20.28 -7.32
N HIS A 141 -13.41 19.13 -6.82
CA HIS A 141 -13.14 18.67 -5.47
C HIS A 141 -11.64 18.44 -5.21
N ALA A 142 -10.93 17.82 -6.15
CA ALA A 142 -9.49 17.60 -6.05
C ALA A 142 -8.71 18.91 -5.93
N HIS A 143 -9.09 19.95 -6.69
CA HIS A 143 -8.46 21.26 -6.60
C HIS A 143 -8.72 21.93 -5.24
N ILE A 144 -9.98 21.95 -4.79
CA ILE A 144 -10.35 22.48 -3.46
C ILE A 144 -9.60 21.75 -2.35
N ASN A 145 -9.42 20.44 -2.50
CA ASN A 145 -8.72 19.60 -1.54
C ASN A 145 -7.20 19.64 -1.70
N GLY A 146 -6.64 20.34 -2.69
CA GLY A 146 -5.19 20.40 -2.92
C GLY A 146 -4.57 19.05 -3.31
N GLU A 147 -5.36 18.18 -3.95
CA GLU A 147 -5.00 16.81 -4.29
C GLU A 147 -4.88 16.58 -5.80
N PHE A 148 -5.32 17.55 -6.63
CA PHE A 148 -5.37 17.40 -8.09
C PHE A 148 -4.01 17.07 -8.72
N HIS A 149 -2.96 17.84 -8.40
CA HIS A 149 -1.61 17.60 -8.91
C HIS A 149 -1.08 16.22 -8.51
N ARG A 150 -1.25 15.83 -7.24
CA ARG A 150 -0.86 14.50 -6.77
C ARG A 150 -1.59 13.40 -7.54
N PHE A 151 -2.88 13.56 -7.77
CA PHE A 151 -3.67 12.57 -8.49
C PHE A 151 -3.11 12.34 -9.90
N ILE A 152 -2.94 13.42 -10.66
CA ILE A 152 -2.55 13.34 -12.07
C ILE A 152 -1.08 12.94 -12.22
N GLU A 153 -0.18 13.50 -11.41
CA GLU A 153 1.27 13.33 -11.59
C GLU A 153 1.84 12.09 -10.89
N ILE A 154 1.16 11.59 -9.85
CA ILE A 154 1.64 10.45 -9.04
C ILE A 154 0.68 9.27 -9.13
N GLU A 155 -0.60 9.48 -8.81
CA GLU A 155 -1.52 8.37 -8.60
C GLU A 155 -1.95 7.70 -9.90
N VAL A 156 -2.27 8.48 -10.95
CA VAL A 156 -2.63 7.95 -12.27
C VAL A 156 -1.48 7.12 -12.87
N PRO A 157 -0.23 7.61 -12.96
CA PRO A 157 0.89 6.78 -13.41
C PRO A 157 1.13 5.54 -12.56
N CYS A 158 1.01 5.65 -11.23
CA CYS A 158 1.21 4.49 -10.34
C CYS A 158 0.11 3.44 -10.50
N GLN A 159 -1.15 3.87 -10.66
CA GLN A 159 -2.27 2.98 -10.90
C GLN A 159 -2.05 2.21 -12.20
N LEU A 160 -1.56 2.87 -13.25
CA LEU A 160 -1.24 2.22 -14.53
C LEU A 160 -0.11 1.19 -14.41
N ILE A 161 0.95 1.51 -13.67
CA ILE A 161 2.02 0.54 -13.36
C ILE A 161 1.41 -0.68 -12.66
N CYS A 162 0.56 -0.45 -11.67
CA CYS A 162 -0.11 -1.52 -10.92
C CYS A 162 -1.07 -2.34 -11.81
N SER A 163 -1.82 -1.69 -12.70
CA SER A 163 -2.69 -2.38 -13.67
C SER A 163 -1.89 -3.20 -14.66
N LEU A 164 -0.74 -2.71 -15.12
CA LEU A 164 0.16 -3.46 -16.00
C LEU A 164 0.71 -4.71 -15.32
N ILE A 165 1.20 -4.56 -14.08
CA ILE A 165 1.67 -5.70 -13.26
C ILE A 165 0.56 -6.72 -13.07
N SER A 166 -0.66 -6.28 -12.72
CA SER A 166 -1.82 -7.14 -12.50
C SER A 166 -2.21 -7.88 -13.79
N SER A 167 -2.19 -7.17 -14.93
CA SER A 167 -2.55 -7.72 -16.24
C SER A 167 -1.53 -8.71 -16.77
N GLN A 168 -0.24 -8.40 -16.63
CA GLN A 168 0.85 -9.32 -16.96
C GLN A 168 0.81 -10.53 -16.03
N GLY A 169 0.76 -10.32 -14.72
CA GLY A 169 0.92 -11.38 -13.73
C GLY A 169 2.39 -11.76 -13.51
N LEU A 170 2.66 -12.51 -12.44
CA LEU A 170 4.00 -12.90 -12.02
C LEU A 170 4.19 -14.39 -12.27
N PRO A 171 5.33 -14.84 -12.81
CA PRO A 171 5.62 -16.27 -12.94
C PRO A 171 5.64 -16.97 -11.57
N VAL A 172 5.08 -18.18 -11.54
CA VAL A 172 5.03 -19.01 -10.32
C VAL A 172 5.53 -20.43 -10.53
N ASP A 173 6.09 -21.01 -9.48
CA ASP A 173 6.50 -22.42 -9.39
C ASP A 173 5.38 -23.27 -8.76
N ASN A 174 4.65 -23.99 -9.61
CA ASN A 174 3.51 -24.82 -9.19
C ASN A 174 3.91 -26.03 -8.34
N ALA A 175 5.14 -26.53 -8.46
CA ALA A 175 5.62 -27.62 -7.62
C ALA A 175 5.82 -27.11 -6.18
N LYS A 176 6.50 -25.97 -6.03
CA LYS A 176 6.69 -25.33 -4.72
C LYS A 176 5.39 -24.88 -4.08
N ILE A 177 4.43 -24.35 -4.84
CA ILE A 177 3.11 -24.00 -4.29
C ILE A 177 2.45 -25.23 -3.67
N THR A 178 2.50 -26.38 -4.36
CA THR A 178 1.90 -27.62 -3.86
C THR A 178 2.60 -28.11 -2.59
N GLU A 179 3.93 -28.10 -2.57
CA GLU A 179 4.75 -28.43 -1.40
C GLU A 179 4.44 -27.51 -0.20
N PHE A 180 4.52 -26.21 -0.42
CA PHE A 180 4.35 -25.20 0.64
C PHE A 180 2.93 -25.14 1.19
N ARG A 181 1.91 -25.49 0.40
CA ARG A 181 0.54 -25.67 0.92
C ARG A 181 0.48 -26.77 1.96
N ALA A 182 1.11 -27.92 1.69
CA ALA A 182 1.15 -29.03 2.63
C ALA A 182 1.92 -28.65 3.90
N GLN A 183 3.09 -28.00 3.73
CA GLN A 183 3.91 -27.53 4.84
C GLN A 183 3.19 -26.51 5.73
N ALA A 184 2.65 -25.44 5.14
CA ALA A 184 1.98 -24.37 5.89
C ALA A 184 0.74 -24.88 6.64
N ARG A 185 -0.01 -25.82 6.07
CA ARG A 185 -1.13 -26.48 6.77
C ARG A 185 -0.64 -27.29 7.96
N HIS A 186 0.39 -28.11 7.78
CA HIS A 186 0.96 -28.91 8.87
C HIS A 186 1.47 -28.02 10.00
N GLU A 187 2.26 -27.00 9.69
CA GLU A 187 2.77 -26.03 10.68
C GLU A 187 1.62 -25.33 11.43
N TYR A 188 0.58 -24.89 10.73
CA TYR A 188 -0.57 -24.24 11.37
C TYR A 188 -1.26 -25.15 12.37
N TYR A 189 -1.62 -26.38 11.98
CA TYR A 189 -2.39 -27.27 12.85
C TYR A 189 -1.55 -27.74 14.06
N THR A 190 -0.25 -27.92 13.87
CA THR A 190 0.68 -28.20 14.97
C THR A 190 0.74 -27.04 15.95
N ASN A 191 0.96 -25.80 15.48
CA ASN A 191 1.00 -24.61 16.35
C ASN A 191 -0.36 -24.34 17.02
N LEU A 192 -1.46 -24.69 16.38
CA LEU A 192 -2.81 -24.49 16.92
C LEU A 192 -3.05 -25.44 18.10
N ARG A 193 -2.66 -26.70 17.94
CA ARG A 193 -2.69 -27.69 19.02
C ARG A 193 -1.79 -27.27 20.17
N ASP A 194 -0.54 -26.90 19.87
CA ASP A 194 0.44 -26.52 20.91
C ASP A 194 -0.02 -25.27 21.68
N LEU A 195 -0.65 -24.29 21.02
CA LEU A 195 -1.25 -23.13 21.67
C LEU A 195 -2.43 -23.53 22.57
N SER A 196 -3.31 -24.42 22.10
CA SER A 196 -4.45 -24.94 22.86
C SER A 196 -3.98 -25.66 24.12
N ASP A 197 -3.03 -26.59 23.98
CA ASP A 197 -2.47 -27.38 25.09
C ASP A 197 -1.73 -26.49 26.11
N LYS A 198 -0.95 -25.50 25.64
CA LYS A 198 -0.13 -24.64 26.50
C LYS A 198 -0.96 -23.64 27.31
N PHE A 199 -2.05 -23.13 26.76
CA PHE A 199 -2.81 -22.03 27.35
C PHE A 199 -4.24 -22.39 27.77
N ASP A 200 -4.64 -23.65 27.59
CA ASP A 200 -5.99 -24.15 27.89
C ASP A 200 -7.08 -23.32 27.20
N VAL A 201 -6.90 -23.11 25.89
CA VAL A 201 -7.84 -22.38 25.04
C VAL A 201 -8.37 -23.29 23.93
N PRO A 202 -9.54 -23.00 23.33
CA PRO A 202 -10.11 -23.86 22.30
C PRO A 202 -9.15 -24.08 21.10
N LEU A 203 -9.34 -25.19 20.39
CA LEU A 203 -8.64 -25.51 19.13
C LEU A 203 -9.12 -24.64 17.96
N GLU A 204 -9.11 -23.33 18.17
CA GLU A 204 -9.45 -22.31 17.18
C GLU A 204 -8.46 -21.13 17.28
N ARG A 205 -8.30 -20.40 16.18
CA ARG A 205 -7.39 -19.25 16.16
C ARG A 205 -7.95 -18.13 17.05
N PRO A 206 -7.22 -17.65 18.07
CA PRO A 206 -7.73 -16.62 18.98
C PRO A 206 -8.11 -15.31 18.26
N SER A 207 -9.32 -14.83 18.52
CA SER A 207 -9.80 -13.53 18.04
C SER A 207 -9.17 -12.38 18.83
N ASN A 208 -9.31 -11.14 18.35
CA ASN A 208 -8.86 -9.97 19.13
C ASN A 208 -9.52 -9.92 20.52
N LYS A 209 -10.79 -10.32 20.63
CA LYS A 209 -11.50 -10.35 21.91
C LYS A 209 -10.95 -11.41 22.86
N ASP A 210 -10.47 -12.54 22.35
CA ASP A 210 -9.87 -13.58 23.17
C ASP A 210 -8.52 -13.13 23.72
N VAL A 211 -7.72 -12.46 22.89
CA VAL A 211 -6.47 -11.82 23.32
C VAL A 211 -6.73 -10.73 24.36
N GLU A 212 -7.73 -9.88 24.16
CA GLU A 212 -8.14 -8.85 25.12
C GLU A 212 -8.55 -9.46 26.47
N ARG A 213 -9.40 -10.49 26.46
CA ARG A 213 -9.82 -11.19 27.69
C ARG A 213 -8.62 -11.81 28.41
N TYR A 214 -7.72 -12.47 27.68
CA TYR A 214 -6.52 -13.05 28.26
C TYR A 214 -5.63 -11.97 28.89
N ALA A 215 -5.44 -10.85 28.20
CA ALA A 215 -4.65 -9.72 28.68
C ALA A 215 -5.25 -9.05 29.92
N VAL A 216 -6.55 -8.79 29.93
CA VAL A 216 -7.26 -8.23 31.10
C VAL A 216 -7.15 -9.17 32.29
N ALA A 217 -7.30 -10.48 32.08
CA ALA A 217 -7.14 -11.49 33.14
C ALA A 217 -5.72 -11.52 33.73
N LYS A 218 -4.72 -10.99 33.02
CA LYS A 218 -3.33 -10.84 33.49
C LYS A 218 -3.03 -9.45 34.05
N GLY A 219 -4.01 -8.54 34.09
CA GLY A 219 -3.87 -7.21 34.68
C GLY A 219 -3.47 -6.11 33.69
N VAL A 220 -3.68 -6.32 32.38
CA VAL A 220 -3.42 -5.32 31.34
C VAL A 220 -4.60 -4.36 31.19
N ASP A 221 -4.33 -3.06 31.28
CA ASP A 221 -5.33 -2.00 31.09
C ASP A 221 -5.32 -1.46 29.64
N PHE A 222 -6.42 -1.69 28.92
CA PHE A 222 -6.60 -1.21 27.54
C PHE A 222 -7.01 0.27 27.44
N GLU A 223 -7.29 0.94 28.56
CA GLU A 223 -7.42 2.41 28.58
C GLU A 223 -6.04 3.08 28.49
N GLU A 224 -4.99 2.43 28.99
CA GLU A 224 -3.62 2.95 28.95
C GLU A 224 -2.89 2.55 27.65
N TYR A 225 -3.15 1.35 27.14
CA TYR A 225 -2.42 0.78 25.99
C TYR A 225 -3.36 0.40 24.84
N SER A 226 -2.91 0.63 23.61
CA SER A 226 -3.63 0.13 22.42
C SER A 226 -3.52 -1.38 22.29
N PHE A 227 -4.49 -2.01 21.61
CA PHE A 227 -4.47 -3.45 21.32
C PHE A 227 -3.16 -3.90 20.66
N GLU A 228 -2.71 -3.21 19.62
CA GLU A 228 -1.42 -3.48 18.98
C GLU A 228 -0.24 -3.40 19.94
N PHE A 229 -0.25 -2.46 20.89
CA PHE A 229 0.83 -2.36 21.86
C PHE A 229 0.81 -3.58 22.78
N VAL A 230 -0.37 -3.98 23.25
CA VAL A 230 -0.55 -5.14 24.11
C VAL A 230 -0.08 -6.42 23.41
N LEU A 231 -0.56 -6.64 22.18
CA LEU A 231 -0.22 -7.81 21.37
C LEU A 231 1.28 -7.93 21.12
N ASN A 232 1.97 -6.82 20.81
CA ASN A 232 3.36 -6.86 20.39
C ASN A 232 4.37 -6.69 21.53
N PHE A 233 4.03 -5.99 22.62
CA PHE A 233 5.04 -5.51 23.56
C PHE A 233 4.77 -5.84 25.02
N MET A 234 3.57 -6.32 25.39
CA MET A 234 3.23 -6.50 26.79
C MET A 234 3.93 -7.74 27.38
N PRO A 235 4.86 -7.58 28.34
CA PRO A 235 5.67 -8.71 28.82
C PRO A 235 4.86 -9.80 29.51
N GLN A 236 3.78 -9.42 30.20
CA GLN A 236 2.95 -10.32 31.03
C GLN A 236 2.24 -11.41 30.23
N ILE A 237 2.03 -11.19 28.93
CA ILE A 237 1.31 -12.09 28.03
C ILE A 237 2.15 -12.51 26.83
N ARG A 238 3.44 -12.21 26.84
CA ARG A 238 4.32 -12.35 25.67
C ARG A 238 4.27 -13.74 25.05
N ASP A 239 4.40 -14.78 25.87
CA ASP A 239 4.44 -16.15 25.37
C ASP A 239 3.13 -16.55 24.66
N TYR A 240 2.00 -16.02 25.16
CA TYR A 240 0.69 -16.21 24.52
C TYR A 240 0.61 -15.42 23.22
N THR A 241 0.97 -14.13 23.24
CA THR A 241 0.86 -13.29 22.04
C THR A 241 1.83 -13.69 20.94
N GLU A 242 3.02 -14.20 21.25
CA GLU A 242 3.96 -14.78 20.27
C GLU A 242 3.37 -16.01 19.57
N SER A 243 2.70 -16.89 20.31
CA SER A 243 2.02 -18.07 19.76
C SER A 243 0.83 -17.65 18.87
N VAL A 244 0.05 -16.66 19.29
CA VAL A 244 -1.06 -16.09 18.51
C VAL A 244 -0.57 -15.42 17.23
N LEU A 245 0.52 -14.63 17.30
CA LEU A 245 1.10 -13.95 16.14
C LEU A 245 1.63 -14.96 15.11
N THR A 246 2.31 -16.01 15.57
CA THR A 246 2.79 -17.11 14.71
C THR A 246 1.63 -17.78 13.98
N LEU A 247 0.53 -18.09 14.70
CA LEU A 247 -0.66 -18.65 14.08
C LEU A 247 -1.31 -17.72 13.06
N ARG A 248 -1.37 -16.41 13.34
CA ARG A 248 -1.90 -15.42 12.39
C ARG A 248 -1.07 -15.35 11.11
N GLU A 249 0.25 -15.39 11.22
CA GLU A 249 1.16 -15.42 10.06
C GLU A 249 0.96 -16.68 9.21
N LEU A 250 0.83 -17.85 9.85
CA LEU A 250 0.60 -19.12 9.17
C LEU A 250 -0.77 -19.17 8.49
N ASP A 251 -1.81 -18.67 9.16
CA ASP A 251 -3.17 -18.57 8.61
C ASP A 251 -3.21 -17.70 7.35
N LEU A 252 -2.55 -16.53 7.40
CA LEU A 252 -2.40 -15.64 6.25
C LEU A 252 -1.65 -16.33 5.11
N THR A 253 -0.51 -16.97 5.42
CA THR A 253 0.28 -17.70 4.43
C THR A 253 -0.54 -18.77 3.73
N ARG A 254 -1.29 -19.58 4.50
CA ARG A 254 -2.19 -20.60 3.95
C ARG A 254 -3.23 -19.99 3.03
N GLY A 255 -3.91 -18.93 3.45
CA GLY A 255 -4.91 -18.24 2.64
C GLY A 255 -4.35 -17.70 1.32
N VAL A 256 -3.12 -17.16 1.34
CA VAL A 256 -2.43 -16.72 0.12
C VAL A 256 -2.10 -17.91 -0.78
N LEU A 257 -1.49 -18.96 -0.23
CA LEU A 257 -1.13 -20.14 -1.02
C LEU A 257 -2.36 -20.82 -1.62
N ASP A 258 -3.45 -20.95 -0.87
CA ASP A 258 -4.69 -21.60 -1.32
C ASP A 258 -5.46 -20.78 -2.37
N SER A 259 -5.24 -19.45 -2.44
CA SER A 259 -5.88 -18.58 -3.45
C SER A 259 -5.16 -18.53 -4.81
N ILE A 260 -3.97 -19.12 -4.94
CA ILE A 260 -3.25 -19.21 -6.22
C ILE A 260 -3.74 -20.42 -7.02
N ALA A 261 -4.16 -20.25 -8.27
CA ALA A 261 -4.58 -21.36 -9.12
C ALA A 261 -3.37 -22.19 -9.59
N VAL A 262 -3.30 -23.47 -9.23
CA VAL A 262 -2.14 -24.36 -9.53
C VAL A 262 -2.00 -24.67 -11.03
N LYS A 263 -3.05 -24.44 -11.83
CA LYS A 263 -3.00 -24.69 -13.27
C LYS A 263 -2.36 -23.54 -14.04
N ASP A 264 -2.27 -22.36 -13.45
CA ASP A 264 -1.73 -21.18 -14.11
C ASP A 264 -0.23 -21.13 -13.88
N SER A 265 0.54 -20.75 -14.91
CA SER A 265 1.98 -20.48 -14.77
C SER A 265 2.24 -19.08 -14.20
N ARG A 266 1.18 -18.29 -13.99
CA ARG A 266 1.28 -16.92 -13.48
C ARG A 266 0.18 -16.63 -12.46
N VAL A 267 0.52 -15.81 -11.48
CA VAL A 267 -0.44 -15.22 -10.54
C VAL A 267 -0.71 -13.77 -10.90
N HIS A 268 -1.98 -13.38 -10.93
CA HIS A 268 -2.42 -12.03 -11.30
C HIS A 268 -2.94 -11.28 -10.07
N PRO A 269 -2.06 -10.60 -9.30
CA PRO A 269 -2.47 -9.91 -8.09
C PRO A 269 -3.33 -8.69 -8.42
N VAL A 270 -4.35 -8.44 -7.61
CA VAL A 270 -5.07 -7.18 -7.61
C VAL A 270 -4.33 -6.19 -6.73
N LEU A 271 -3.65 -5.22 -7.36
CA LEU A 271 -2.95 -4.14 -6.67
C LEU A 271 -3.87 -2.96 -6.38
N ASP A 272 -3.66 -2.33 -5.24
CA ASP A 272 -4.47 -1.24 -4.74
C ASP A 272 -3.58 -0.07 -4.31
N THR A 273 -3.67 1.03 -5.04
CA THR A 273 -2.91 2.25 -4.78
C THR A 273 -3.60 3.20 -3.79
N GLN A 274 -4.89 2.97 -3.48
CA GLN A 274 -5.76 3.87 -2.72
C GLN A 274 -6.38 3.25 -1.45
N GLY A 275 -6.13 1.98 -1.16
CA GLY A 275 -6.72 1.30 0.01
C GLY A 275 -6.29 1.91 1.34
N SER A 276 -5.06 2.42 1.41
CA SER A 276 -4.49 2.99 2.64
C SER A 276 -4.64 4.51 2.69
N ARG A 277 -4.83 5.05 3.90
CA ARG A 277 -4.85 6.52 4.14
C ARG A 277 -3.49 7.16 3.86
N THR A 278 -2.40 6.43 4.06
CA THR A 278 -1.04 6.91 3.74
C THR A 278 -0.72 6.74 2.24
N SER A 279 -1.69 6.28 1.44
CA SER A 279 -1.57 6.02 0.00
C SER A 279 -0.56 4.93 -0.37
N ARG A 280 -0.18 4.07 0.58
CA ARG A 280 0.68 2.91 0.32
C ARG A 280 0.01 1.95 -0.67
N ILE A 281 0.82 1.39 -1.56
CA ILE A 281 0.39 0.34 -2.48
C ILE A 281 0.24 -0.97 -1.70
N SER A 282 -0.96 -1.54 -1.70
CA SER A 282 -1.25 -2.84 -1.10
C SER A 282 -1.66 -3.87 -2.14
N VAL A 283 -1.38 -5.14 -1.86
CA VAL A 283 -1.90 -6.26 -2.66
C VAL A 283 -3.20 -6.73 -2.02
N ARG A 284 -4.31 -6.75 -2.75
CA ARG A 284 -5.61 -7.26 -2.24
C ARG A 284 -5.73 -8.76 -2.35
N SER A 285 -5.48 -9.32 -3.54
CA SER A 285 -5.76 -10.74 -3.81
C SER A 285 -4.91 -11.27 -4.96
N PRO A 286 -4.19 -12.40 -4.80
CA PRO A 286 -3.83 -12.99 -3.51
C PRO A 286 -2.87 -12.06 -2.74
N PHE A 287 -2.92 -12.02 -1.41
CA PHE A 287 -2.15 -11.05 -0.59
C PHE A 287 -0.65 -11.41 -0.50
N LEU A 288 0.05 -11.44 -1.64
CA LEU A 288 1.45 -11.89 -1.78
C LEU A 288 2.44 -11.16 -0.86
N GLN A 289 2.17 -9.90 -0.51
CA GLN A 289 2.98 -9.12 0.44
C GLN A 289 3.09 -9.78 1.82
N SER A 290 2.09 -10.57 2.23
CA SER A 290 2.04 -11.23 3.53
C SER A 290 2.79 -12.57 3.60
N LEU A 291 3.34 -13.06 2.48
CA LEU A 291 4.10 -14.31 2.48
C LEU A 291 5.38 -14.16 3.30
N ALA A 292 5.54 -15.07 4.27
CA ALA A 292 6.79 -15.22 5.01
C ALA A 292 7.94 -15.58 4.06
N LYS A 293 9.17 -15.11 4.36
CA LYS A 293 10.34 -15.26 3.48
C LYS A 293 10.54 -16.68 2.94
N ARG A 294 10.41 -17.69 3.79
CA ARG A 294 10.56 -19.12 3.43
C ARG A 294 9.59 -19.59 2.34
N TYR A 295 8.44 -18.94 2.19
CA TYR A 295 7.41 -19.28 1.21
C TYR A 295 7.46 -18.42 -0.06
N ARG A 296 8.33 -17.40 -0.13
CA ARG A 296 8.39 -16.44 -1.26
C ARG A 296 8.97 -17.06 -2.53
N SER A 297 9.72 -18.15 -2.41
CA SER A 297 10.36 -18.83 -3.55
C SER A 297 9.38 -19.51 -4.52
N ILE A 298 8.07 -19.41 -4.26
CA ILE A 298 7.01 -19.71 -5.24
C ILE A 298 6.98 -18.72 -6.40
N LEU A 299 7.46 -17.49 -6.20
CA LEU A 299 7.61 -16.52 -7.28
C LEU A 299 8.97 -16.76 -7.94
N CYS A 300 8.99 -16.86 -9.26
CA CYS A 300 10.20 -17.14 -10.03
C CYS A 300 10.40 -16.11 -11.15
N ALA A 301 11.63 -16.02 -11.66
CA ALA A 301 11.92 -15.22 -12.85
C ALA A 301 11.32 -15.90 -14.08
N ALA A 302 10.99 -15.11 -15.10
CA ALA A 302 10.79 -15.66 -16.44
C ALA A 302 12.11 -16.25 -16.99
N GLU A 303 11.99 -17.11 -17.99
CA GLU A 303 13.17 -17.70 -18.67
C GLU A 303 14.07 -16.60 -19.26
N GLY A 304 15.38 -16.66 -18.98
CA GLY A 304 16.36 -15.66 -19.41
C GLY A 304 16.46 -14.42 -18.52
N PHE A 305 15.66 -14.34 -17.45
CA PHE A 305 15.66 -13.23 -16.50
C PHE A 305 16.19 -13.67 -15.12
N GLU A 306 16.63 -12.68 -14.34
CA GLU A 306 16.94 -12.83 -12.93
C GLU A 306 15.96 -12.02 -12.07
N LEU A 307 15.58 -12.55 -10.91
CA LEU A 307 14.79 -11.82 -9.92
C LEU A 307 15.71 -10.97 -9.06
N CYS A 308 15.34 -9.71 -8.85
CA CYS A 308 15.97 -8.84 -7.87
C CYS A 308 14.93 -8.10 -7.04
N TYR A 309 15.31 -7.82 -5.81
CA TYR A 309 14.49 -7.12 -4.83
C TYR A 309 15.31 -5.96 -4.26
N VAL A 310 14.81 -4.74 -4.43
CA VAL A 310 15.46 -3.52 -3.94
C VAL A 310 14.54 -2.85 -2.93
N ASP A 311 15.11 -2.46 -1.79
CA ASP A 311 14.42 -1.76 -0.72
C ASP A 311 15.19 -0.48 -0.32
N PHE A 312 14.48 0.49 0.24
CA PHE A 312 15.10 1.64 0.88
C PHE A 312 15.74 1.25 2.22
N ASP A 313 17.00 1.62 2.42
CA ASP A 313 17.66 1.37 3.71
C ASP A 313 17.23 2.43 4.71
N GLN A 314 16.75 1.99 5.88
CA GLN A 314 16.42 2.87 7.02
C GLN A 314 15.42 3.99 6.61
N PHE A 315 14.50 3.68 5.70
CA PHE A 315 13.70 4.64 4.95
C PHE A 315 12.98 5.68 5.81
N GLU A 316 12.19 5.22 6.78
CA GLU A 316 11.39 6.10 7.65
C GLU A 316 12.26 7.04 8.49
N VAL A 317 13.46 6.62 8.86
CA VAL A 317 14.40 7.43 9.64
C VAL A 317 14.94 8.55 8.79
N GLY A 318 15.35 8.24 7.55
CA GLY A 318 15.81 9.27 6.61
C GLY A 318 14.73 10.34 6.40
N ILE A 319 13.48 9.92 6.22
CA ILE A 319 12.33 10.84 6.11
C ILE A 319 12.19 11.70 7.38
N MET A 320 12.23 11.10 8.58
CA MET A 320 12.17 11.87 9.83
C MET A 320 13.31 12.88 9.95
N ALA A 321 14.54 12.47 9.60
CA ALA A 321 15.73 13.31 9.64
C ALA A 321 15.56 14.52 8.71
N ALA A 322 15.15 14.29 7.46
CA ALA A 322 14.94 15.34 6.48
C ALA A 322 13.79 16.29 6.85
N LEU A 323 12.65 15.76 7.31
CA LEU A 323 11.49 16.58 7.67
C LEU A 323 11.72 17.44 8.92
N SER A 324 12.44 16.91 9.91
CA SER A 324 12.66 17.62 11.18
C SER A 324 13.90 18.50 11.17
N GLY A 325 14.90 18.17 10.35
CA GLY A 325 16.22 18.78 10.40
C GLY A 325 16.95 18.52 11.73
N ASP A 326 16.63 17.43 12.42
CA ASP A 326 17.28 17.10 13.69
C ASP A 326 18.74 16.67 13.42
N PRO A 327 19.75 17.37 14.00
CA PRO A 327 21.15 17.11 13.68
C PRO A 327 21.60 15.69 14.04
N GLU A 328 21.06 15.12 15.11
CA GLU A 328 21.44 13.77 15.54
C GLU A 328 20.80 12.72 14.65
N LEU A 329 19.55 12.91 14.20
CA LEU A 329 18.93 12.05 13.20
C LEU A 329 19.68 12.09 11.86
N LEU A 330 20.07 13.28 11.40
CA LEU A 330 20.83 13.45 10.16
C LEU A 330 22.19 12.74 10.24
N ARG A 331 22.91 12.91 11.37
CA ARG A 331 24.18 12.22 11.59
C ARG A 331 24.00 10.71 11.63
N LEU A 332 23.07 10.21 12.45
CA LEU A 332 22.79 8.78 12.56
C LEU A 332 22.38 8.16 11.23
N PHE A 333 21.55 8.86 10.43
CA PHE A 333 21.17 8.39 9.11
C PHE A 333 22.34 8.38 8.13
N SER A 334 23.35 9.25 8.28
CA SER A 334 24.54 9.23 7.42
C SER A 334 25.41 7.98 7.63
N GLU A 335 25.33 7.35 8.80
CA GLU A 335 26.08 6.13 9.13
C GLU A 335 25.64 4.91 8.28
N PRO A 336 26.55 3.99 7.92
CA PRO A 336 26.19 2.79 7.15
C PRO A 336 25.10 1.95 7.82
N ASP A 337 25.19 1.78 9.15
CA ASP A 337 24.21 1.05 9.95
C ASP A 337 23.75 1.89 11.14
N MET A 338 22.77 2.76 10.87
CA MET A 338 22.23 3.66 11.89
C MET A 338 21.82 2.93 13.16
N TYR A 339 21.16 1.77 13.05
CA TYR A 339 20.61 1.08 14.21
C TYR A 339 21.72 0.50 15.10
N GLU A 340 22.81 0.03 14.50
CA GLU A 340 23.96 -0.43 15.26
C GLU A 340 24.72 0.73 15.89
N THR A 341 24.91 1.84 15.15
CA THR A 341 25.50 3.06 15.72
C THR A 341 24.65 3.59 16.88
N PHE A 342 23.32 3.62 16.73
CA PHE A 342 22.40 4.01 17.80
C PHE A 342 22.51 3.09 19.01
N ARG A 343 22.63 1.78 18.80
CA ARG A 343 22.82 0.80 19.87
C ARG A 343 24.10 1.07 20.65
N ILE A 344 25.22 1.26 19.95
CA ILE A 344 26.53 1.46 20.58
C ILE A 344 26.59 2.80 21.32
N GLU A 345 26.23 3.89 20.64
CA GLU A 345 26.47 5.25 21.14
C GLU A 345 25.38 5.77 22.08
N HIS A 346 24.12 5.38 21.86
CA HIS A 346 22.98 5.90 22.63
C HIS A 346 22.38 4.88 23.58
N LEU A 347 22.45 3.59 23.24
CA LEU A 347 22.01 2.51 24.12
C LEU A 347 23.16 1.86 24.92
N ASN A 348 24.36 2.44 24.92
CA ASN A 348 25.54 1.92 25.62
C ASN A 348 25.89 0.46 25.26
N GLY A 349 25.53 0.02 24.05
CA GLY A 349 25.69 -1.37 23.62
C GLY A 349 24.69 -2.35 24.26
N GLU A 350 23.63 -1.88 24.93
CA GLU A 350 22.57 -2.75 25.45
C GLU A 350 21.61 -3.23 24.35
N GLY A 351 21.06 -4.43 24.53
CA GLY A 351 20.18 -5.07 23.55
C GLY A 351 20.88 -5.49 22.26
N SER A 352 20.10 -6.04 21.32
CA SER A 352 20.56 -6.40 19.98
C SER A 352 20.35 -5.25 18.98
N ARG A 353 20.98 -5.31 17.81
CA ARG A 353 20.67 -4.39 16.69
C ARG A 353 19.17 -4.36 16.36
N GLN A 354 18.52 -5.53 16.38
CA GLN A 354 17.07 -5.64 16.15
C GLN A 354 16.27 -4.94 17.26
N ALA A 355 16.72 -5.00 18.51
CA ALA A 355 16.13 -4.24 19.62
C ALA A 355 16.19 -2.73 19.36
N ALA A 356 17.36 -2.24 18.93
CA ALA A 356 17.57 -0.84 18.59
C ALA A 356 16.64 -0.40 17.45
N LYS A 357 16.51 -1.20 16.38
CA LYS A 357 15.56 -0.95 15.28
C LYS A 357 14.12 -0.85 15.78
N ILE A 358 13.65 -1.81 16.57
CA ILE A 358 12.28 -1.81 17.09
C ILE A 358 12.02 -0.60 17.98
N LEU A 359 12.96 -0.24 18.86
CA LEU A 359 12.84 0.94 19.72
C LEU A 359 12.76 2.23 18.91
N PHE A 360 13.62 2.37 17.90
CA PHE A 360 13.68 3.56 17.07
C PHE A 360 12.43 3.71 16.21
N LEU A 361 11.92 2.63 15.62
CA LEU A 361 10.66 2.64 14.87
C LEU A 361 9.46 2.90 15.78
N ALA A 362 9.43 2.35 16.99
CA ALA A 362 8.39 2.69 17.96
C ALA A 362 8.39 4.20 18.27
N TYR A 363 9.56 4.81 18.41
CA TYR A 363 9.70 6.26 18.59
C TYR A 363 9.25 7.05 17.36
N ALA A 364 9.62 6.59 16.16
CA ALA A 364 9.21 7.16 14.88
C ALA A 364 7.68 7.25 14.77
N TYR A 365 6.98 6.18 15.15
CA TYR A 365 5.52 6.09 15.10
C TYR A 365 4.79 6.83 16.23
N GLY A 366 5.44 7.84 16.82
CA GLY A 366 4.83 8.76 17.77
C GLY A 366 4.63 8.15 19.15
N MET A 367 5.27 7.01 19.48
CA MET A 367 5.25 6.50 20.84
C MET A 367 5.84 7.55 21.79
N LYS A 368 5.11 7.82 22.88
CA LYS A 368 5.57 8.76 23.90
C LYS A 368 6.88 8.27 24.53
N LEU A 369 7.78 9.20 24.81
CA LEU A 369 9.07 8.91 25.49
C LEU A 369 8.91 8.13 26.80
N ASN A 370 7.78 8.28 27.50
CA ASN A 370 7.50 7.56 28.75
C ASN A 370 7.20 6.08 28.54
N ASN A 371 6.77 5.68 27.34
CA ASN A 371 6.37 4.30 27.01
C ASN A 371 7.50 3.50 26.35
N LEU A 372 8.45 4.18 25.68
CA LEU A 372 9.62 3.51 25.08
C LEU A 372 10.42 2.63 26.07
N PRO A 373 10.62 3.01 27.34
CA PRO A 373 11.29 2.15 28.31
C PRO A 373 10.62 0.79 28.53
N ILE A 374 9.29 0.68 28.32
CA ILE A 374 8.57 -0.59 28.39
C ILE A 374 8.98 -1.50 27.23
N VAL A 375 9.03 -0.93 26.02
CA VAL A 375 9.54 -1.62 24.83
C VAL A 375 11.00 -2.02 25.03
N GLY A 376 11.84 -1.12 25.58
CA GLY A 376 13.27 -1.38 25.75
C GLY A 376 13.55 -2.56 26.67
N GLN A 377 12.81 -2.67 27.77
CA GLN A 377 12.92 -3.80 28.69
C GLN A 377 12.61 -5.14 28.02
N LYS A 378 11.64 -5.18 27.10
CA LYS A 378 11.34 -6.42 26.33
C LYS A 378 12.57 -6.92 25.58
N PHE A 379 13.44 -6.01 25.14
CA PHE A 379 14.60 -6.33 24.32
C PHE A 379 15.94 -6.15 25.06
N GLY A 380 15.92 -6.19 26.39
CA GLY A 380 17.14 -6.18 27.21
C GLY A 380 17.84 -4.83 27.29
N VAL A 381 17.10 -3.73 27.14
CA VAL A 381 17.62 -2.35 27.26
C VAL A 381 17.05 -1.68 28.50
N GLY A 382 17.92 -1.13 29.34
CA GLY A 382 17.60 -0.48 30.60
C GLY A 382 16.72 0.75 30.43
N ARG A 383 15.77 0.95 31.36
CA ARG A 383 14.80 2.07 31.29
C ARG A 383 15.48 3.44 31.25
N SER A 384 16.53 3.63 32.05
CA SER A 384 17.29 4.88 32.11
C SER A 384 18.05 5.14 30.80
N VAL A 385 18.62 4.08 30.22
CA VAL A 385 19.34 4.12 28.95
C VAL A 385 18.41 4.57 27.82
N VAL A 386 17.25 3.92 27.66
CA VAL A 386 16.26 4.33 26.66
C VAL A 386 15.84 5.80 26.83
N ARG A 387 15.54 6.24 28.06
CA ARG A 387 15.15 7.63 28.30
C ARG A 387 16.26 8.61 27.92
N ASN A 388 17.52 8.28 28.18
CA ASN A 388 18.64 9.16 27.89
C ASN A 388 18.97 9.19 26.39
N ALA A 389 18.85 8.05 25.71
CA ALA A 389 19.02 7.93 24.27
C ALA A 389 18.08 8.88 23.51
N PHE A 390 16.78 8.78 23.76
CA PHE A 390 15.80 9.56 22.99
C PHE A 390 15.70 11.04 23.39
N LYS A 391 16.30 11.45 24.52
CA LYS A 391 16.45 12.88 24.89
C LYS A 391 17.39 13.65 23.95
N LYS A 392 18.18 12.95 23.11
CA LYS A 392 19.10 13.56 22.15
C LYS A 392 18.38 14.18 20.95
N PHE A 393 17.22 13.64 20.57
CA PHE A 393 16.42 14.08 19.42
C PHE A 393 15.49 15.27 19.73
N LYS A 394 16.07 16.35 20.27
CA LYS A 394 15.29 17.51 20.74
C LYS A 394 14.55 18.23 19.61
N ARG A 395 15.20 18.39 18.45
CA ARG A 395 14.61 19.11 17.32
C ARG A 395 13.47 18.28 16.72
N TYR A 396 13.59 16.96 16.68
CA TYR A 396 12.50 16.07 16.28
C TYR A 396 11.27 16.20 17.19
N GLU A 397 11.44 16.28 18.52
CA GLU A 397 10.31 16.55 19.44
C GLU A 397 9.63 17.90 19.17
N ILE A 398 10.42 18.95 18.92
CA ILE A 398 9.88 20.27 18.57
C ILE A 398 9.10 20.19 17.26
N TRP A 399 9.65 19.53 16.23
CA TRP A 399 8.99 19.32 14.95
C TRP A 399 7.64 18.59 15.11
N LYS A 400 7.58 17.52 15.92
CA LYS A 400 6.30 16.84 16.22
C LYS A 400 5.29 17.81 16.83
N GLN A 401 5.70 18.65 17.77
CA GLN A 401 4.82 19.66 18.38
C GLN A 401 4.34 20.70 17.36
N GLU A 402 5.20 21.14 16.44
CA GLU A 402 4.87 22.05 15.35
C GLU A 402 3.82 21.45 14.41
N VAL A 403 4.00 20.20 13.98
CA VAL A 403 3.03 19.46 13.16
C VAL A 403 1.69 19.34 13.88
N LEU A 404 1.67 18.96 15.16
CA LEU A 404 0.43 18.85 15.94
C LEU A 404 -0.26 20.20 16.15
N LYS A 405 0.50 21.27 16.34
CA LYS A 405 -0.04 22.64 16.45
C LYS A 405 -0.66 23.08 15.13
N SER A 406 0.01 22.81 14.00
CA SER A 406 -0.53 23.07 12.67
C SER A 406 -1.79 22.26 12.40
N PHE A 407 -1.79 20.97 12.75
CA PHE A 407 -2.94 20.08 12.61
C PHE A 407 -4.17 20.65 13.30
N LYS A 408 -4.04 21.04 14.58
CA LYS A 408 -5.11 21.67 15.38
C LYS A 408 -5.61 22.99 14.78
N LYS A 409 -4.73 23.77 14.14
CA LYS A 409 -5.05 25.08 13.56
C LYS A 409 -5.77 24.95 12.21
N THR A 410 -5.32 24.03 11.36
CA THR A 410 -5.72 23.94 9.95
C THR A 410 -6.79 22.88 9.70
N GLY A 411 -6.98 21.93 10.61
CA GLY A 411 -7.92 20.82 10.45
C GLY A 411 -7.32 19.58 9.79
N PHE A 412 -6.09 19.66 9.25
CA PHE A 412 -5.45 18.55 8.54
C PHE A 412 -3.92 18.58 8.60
N VAL A 413 -3.29 17.44 8.32
CA VAL A 413 -1.87 17.34 7.97
C VAL A 413 -1.74 16.83 6.55
N SER A 414 -0.62 17.10 5.88
CA SER A 414 -0.35 16.64 4.52
C SER A 414 1.11 16.25 4.37
N THR A 415 1.39 15.49 3.31
CA THR A 415 2.73 15.38 2.73
C THR A 415 3.07 16.65 1.93
N SER A 416 4.30 16.71 1.45
CA SER A 416 4.91 17.74 0.59
C SER A 416 4.16 17.91 -0.72
N PHE A 417 3.48 16.85 -1.18
CA PHE A 417 2.75 16.84 -2.43
C PHE A 417 1.29 16.38 -2.26
N GLY A 418 0.59 16.84 -1.20
CA GLY A 418 -0.81 16.49 -0.95
C GLY A 418 -0.98 15.38 0.09
N ASN A 419 -1.89 14.43 -0.12
CA ASN A 419 -2.18 13.32 0.81
C ASN A 419 -2.65 13.79 2.20
N ARG A 420 -3.72 14.58 2.21
CA ARG A 420 -4.27 15.19 3.41
C ARG A 420 -4.99 14.19 4.30
N PHE A 421 -4.68 14.24 5.60
CA PHE A 421 -5.44 13.60 6.66
C PHE A 421 -6.16 14.66 7.50
N TYR A 422 -7.49 14.60 7.49
CA TYR A 422 -8.37 15.46 8.26
C TYR A 422 -8.77 14.78 9.59
N PHE A 423 -8.76 15.51 10.70
CA PHE A 423 -9.44 15.01 11.91
C PHE A 423 -10.95 15.28 11.84
N LEU A 424 -11.72 14.51 12.59
CA LEU A 424 -13.17 14.66 12.66
C LEU A 424 -13.56 15.57 13.83
N GLY A 425 -14.53 16.47 13.60
CA GLY A 425 -15.09 17.32 14.65
C GLY A 425 -14.32 18.62 14.88
N SER A 426 -14.41 19.16 16.10
CA SER A 426 -13.86 20.49 16.45
C SER A 426 -12.42 20.45 16.96
N LYS A 427 -11.94 19.31 17.48
CA LYS A 427 -10.57 19.11 17.98
C LYS A 427 -10.10 17.67 17.74
N PRO A 428 -8.82 17.44 17.42
CA PRO A 428 -8.30 16.09 17.20
C PRO A 428 -8.15 15.32 18.52
N SER A 429 -8.64 14.09 18.54
CA SER A 429 -8.41 13.12 19.62
C SER A 429 -6.91 12.79 19.77
N ASN A 430 -6.53 12.16 20.88
CA ASN A 430 -5.16 11.70 21.08
C ASN A 430 -4.72 10.69 20.00
N LYS A 431 -5.64 9.81 19.58
CA LYS A 431 -5.39 8.83 18.50
C LYS A 431 -5.16 9.51 17.15
N GLU A 432 -5.92 10.56 16.85
CA GLU A 432 -5.73 11.35 15.62
C GLU A 432 -4.44 12.16 15.66
N GLN A 433 -4.04 12.71 16.81
CA GLN A 433 -2.75 13.39 16.94
C GLN A 433 -1.57 12.43 16.68
N LEU A 434 -1.58 11.24 17.26
CA LEU A 434 -0.57 10.20 16.97
C LEU A 434 -0.58 9.82 15.49
N SER A 435 -1.78 9.63 14.94
CA SER A 435 -1.98 9.31 13.52
C SER A 435 -1.48 10.39 12.58
N ALA A 436 -1.51 11.66 12.98
CA ALA A 436 -1.09 12.79 12.16
C ALA A 436 0.43 12.77 11.92
N ILE A 437 1.23 12.48 12.95
CA ILE A 437 2.68 12.35 12.79
C ILE A 437 3.01 11.18 11.86
N SER A 438 2.41 10.00 12.12
CA SER A 438 2.61 8.83 11.26
C SER A 438 2.14 9.08 9.83
N GLN A 439 1.04 9.83 9.64
CA GLN A 439 0.57 10.18 8.30
C GLN A 439 1.60 10.99 7.53
N VAL A 440 2.23 11.99 8.16
CA VAL A 440 3.24 12.82 7.48
C VAL A 440 4.42 11.94 7.08
N VAL A 441 5.01 11.19 8.02
CA VAL A 441 6.20 10.36 7.74
C VAL A 441 5.91 9.25 6.72
N GLN A 442 4.87 8.45 6.95
CA GLN A 442 4.55 7.31 6.08
C GLN A 442 3.96 7.74 4.73
N GLY A 443 3.22 8.85 4.72
CA GLY A 443 2.70 9.45 3.50
C GLY A 443 3.82 9.94 2.60
N GLU A 444 4.87 10.58 3.17
CA GLU A 444 6.06 10.95 2.40
C GLU A 444 6.77 9.73 1.86
N GLY A 445 6.94 8.69 2.68
CA GLY A 445 7.53 7.43 2.22
C GLY A 445 6.77 6.82 1.05
N SER A 446 5.44 6.80 1.12
CA SER A 446 4.61 6.34 0.01
C SER A 446 4.76 7.21 -1.24
N LEU A 447 4.89 8.53 -1.09
CA LEU A 447 5.06 9.45 -2.20
C LEU A 447 6.42 9.26 -2.89
N ILE A 448 7.49 9.13 -2.11
CA ILE A 448 8.86 8.88 -2.60
C ILE A 448 8.92 7.53 -3.32
N PHE A 449 8.35 6.47 -2.73
CA PHE A 449 8.31 5.14 -3.35
C PHE A 449 7.56 5.16 -4.68
N LYS A 450 6.39 5.81 -4.74
CA LYS A 450 5.64 6.01 -5.99
C LYS A 450 6.43 6.78 -7.05
N LYS A 451 7.13 7.87 -6.67
CA LYS A 451 8.04 8.59 -7.58
C LYS A 451 9.15 7.68 -8.11
N ALA A 452 9.68 6.77 -7.29
CA ALA A 452 10.71 5.82 -7.71
C ALA A 452 10.14 4.82 -8.73
N LEU A 453 8.96 4.25 -8.49
CA LEU A 453 8.28 3.37 -9.44
C LEU A 453 8.02 4.05 -10.80
N ILE A 454 7.61 5.33 -10.79
CA ILE A 454 7.39 6.13 -12.02
C ILE A 454 8.69 6.38 -12.79
N LYS A 455 9.83 6.49 -12.10
CA LYS A 455 11.13 6.59 -12.78
C LYS A 455 11.56 5.24 -13.35
N ILE A 456 11.40 4.17 -12.58
CA ILE A 456 11.77 2.81 -12.99
C ILE A 456 10.91 2.33 -14.16
N SER A 457 9.63 2.73 -14.23
CA SER A 457 8.75 2.39 -15.36
C SER A 457 9.19 2.93 -16.72
N ARG A 458 10.20 3.81 -16.75
CA ARG A 458 10.80 4.37 -17.96
C ARG A 458 12.07 3.61 -18.39
N LEU A 459 12.48 2.59 -17.63
CA LEU A 459 13.63 1.74 -17.96
C LEU A 459 13.14 0.56 -18.80
N ASP A 460 13.65 0.43 -20.01
CA ASP A 460 13.20 -0.60 -20.96
C ASP A 460 13.66 -2.01 -20.58
N ASN A 461 14.72 -2.13 -19.77
CA ASN A 461 15.34 -3.39 -19.38
C ASN A 461 14.87 -3.93 -18.02
N ILE A 462 13.90 -3.27 -17.39
CA ILE A 462 13.37 -3.64 -16.08
C ILE A 462 11.89 -3.99 -16.19
N GLN A 463 11.53 -5.21 -15.81
CA GLN A 463 10.14 -5.60 -15.66
C GLN A 463 9.77 -5.64 -14.18
N MET A 464 8.97 -4.66 -13.75
CA MET A 464 8.42 -4.63 -12.39
C MET A 464 7.42 -5.78 -12.19
N LEU A 465 7.53 -6.48 -11.06
CA LEU A 465 6.70 -7.64 -10.74
C LEU A 465 5.81 -7.39 -9.52
N LEU A 466 6.34 -6.85 -8.43
CA LEU A 466 5.53 -6.62 -7.23
C LEU A 466 6.08 -5.47 -6.38
N PRO A 467 5.31 -4.38 -6.19
CA PRO A 467 5.58 -3.44 -5.11
C PRO A 467 5.27 -4.11 -3.77
N MET A 468 6.25 -4.13 -2.85
CA MET A 468 6.15 -4.77 -1.53
C MET A 468 6.51 -3.78 -0.44
N HIS A 469 5.50 -3.15 0.17
CA HIS A 469 5.71 -2.03 1.10
C HIS A 469 6.48 -0.88 0.45
N ASP A 470 7.73 -0.66 0.85
CA ASP A 470 8.71 0.30 0.35
C ASP A 470 9.77 -0.33 -0.57
N ALA A 471 9.64 -1.62 -0.85
CA ALA A 471 10.52 -2.36 -1.75
C ALA A 471 9.85 -2.72 -3.07
N LEU A 472 10.67 -3.08 -4.06
CA LEU A 472 10.23 -3.52 -5.37
C LEU A 472 10.87 -4.86 -5.74
N LEU A 473 10.03 -5.87 -5.99
CA LEU A 473 10.40 -7.06 -6.73
C LEU A 473 10.29 -6.79 -8.23
N PHE A 474 11.36 -7.08 -8.96
CA PHE A 474 11.41 -6.94 -10.41
C PHE A 474 12.27 -8.05 -11.00
N GLN A 475 12.23 -8.15 -12.33
CA GLN A 475 13.16 -8.99 -13.08
C GLN A 475 13.84 -8.18 -14.18
N TYR A 476 15.06 -8.58 -14.52
CA TYR A 476 15.89 -7.96 -15.55
C TYR A 476 16.59 -9.07 -16.36
N SER A 477 17.05 -8.76 -17.57
CA SER A 477 17.82 -9.72 -18.37
C SER A 477 19.08 -10.14 -17.61
N ALA A 478 19.43 -11.42 -17.63
CA ALA A 478 20.64 -11.92 -16.96
C ALA A 478 21.95 -11.27 -17.48
N THR A 479 21.90 -10.56 -18.61
CA THR A 479 23.03 -9.79 -19.16
C THR A 479 23.12 -8.36 -18.65
N ASP A 480 22.09 -7.88 -17.93
CA ASP A 480 22.00 -6.51 -17.43
C ASP A 480 22.33 -6.45 -15.92
N SER A 481 22.27 -5.25 -15.34
CA SER A 481 22.55 -5.02 -13.92
C SER A 481 21.34 -4.43 -13.19
N PRO A 482 21.05 -4.87 -11.94
CA PRO A 482 20.00 -4.28 -11.12
C PRO A 482 20.37 -2.92 -10.50
N GLU A 483 21.64 -2.47 -10.65
CA GLU A 483 22.14 -1.22 -10.04
C GLU A 483 21.34 0.02 -10.47
N VAL A 484 20.84 0.04 -11.71
CA VAL A 484 20.01 1.16 -12.21
C VAL A 484 18.73 1.35 -11.39
N VAL A 485 18.19 0.28 -10.81
CA VAL A 485 17.02 0.34 -9.91
C VAL A 485 17.42 0.87 -8.54
N VAL A 486 18.55 0.41 -8.01
CA VAL A 486 19.11 0.92 -6.74
C VAL A 486 19.37 2.43 -6.84
N ASP A 487 19.98 2.87 -7.93
CA ASP A 487 20.25 4.28 -8.19
C ASP A 487 18.96 5.09 -8.33
N ALA A 488 17.93 4.53 -8.99
CA ALA A 488 16.63 5.17 -9.10
C ALA A 488 15.99 5.40 -7.72
N PHE A 489 16.09 4.45 -6.79
CA PHE A 489 15.64 4.61 -5.41
C PHE A 489 16.41 5.73 -4.70
N LYS A 490 17.75 5.62 -4.64
CA LYS A 490 18.62 6.59 -3.96
C LYS A 490 18.39 8.01 -4.47
N LYS A 491 18.47 8.19 -5.80
CA LYS A 491 18.29 9.48 -6.47
C LYS A 491 16.92 10.07 -6.22
N THR A 492 15.86 9.25 -6.21
CA THR A 492 14.50 9.75 -5.93
C THR A 492 14.36 10.31 -4.53
N MET A 493 14.91 9.62 -3.52
CA MET A 493 14.88 10.11 -2.15
C MET A 493 15.75 11.37 -1.99
N SER A 494 16.96 11.40 -2.53
CA SER A 494 17.84 12.57 -2.47
C SER A 494 17.21 13.80 -3.15
N GLU A 495 16.66 13.65 -4.35
CA GLU A 495 16.01 14.74 -5.08
C GLU A 495 14.74 15.22 -4.39
N HIS A 496 13.95 14.30 -3.81
CA HIS A 496 12.73 14.66 -3.10
C HIS A 496 13.02 15.60 -1.91
N PHE A 497 14.14 15.38 -1.22
CA PHE A 497 14.58 16.21 -0.11
C PHE A 497 15.63 17.26 -0.51
N GLU A 498 15.77 17.58 -1.78
CA GLU A 498 16.68 18.63 -2.28
C GLU A 498 18.13 18.47 -1.78
N GLY A 499 18.58 17.23 -1.59
CA GLY A 499 19.93 16.91 -1.11
C GLY A 499 20.16 17.10 0.40
N ILE A 500 19.12 17.38 1.21
CA ILE A 500 19.24 17.42 2.68
C ILE A 500 19.77 16.09 3.23
N ILE A 501 19.40 14.99 2.58
CA ILE A 501 19.90 13.65 2.86
C ILE A 501 20.28 12.94 1.55
N GLU A 502 21.21 12.01 1.64
CA GLU A 502 21.51 11.07 0.56
C GLU A 502 20.65 9.81 0.72
N GLY A 503 19.82 9.50 -0.28
CA GLY A 503 19.01 8.30 -0.29
C GLY A 503 19.87 7.03 -0.22
N LYS A 504 19.41 6.05 0.55
CA LYS A 504 20.05 4.74 0.72
C LYS A 504 19.10 3.65 0.28
N ALA A 505 19.63 2.71 -0.50
CA ALA A 505 18.88 1.55 -0.98
C ALA A 505 19.88 0.43 -1.27
N SER A 506 19.43 -0.80 -1.07
CA SER A 506 20.22 -2.00 -1.26
C SER A 506 19.41 -3.11 -1.90
N VAL A 507 20.12 -4.06 -2.52
CA VAL A 507 19.53 -5.32 -2.98
C VAL A 507 19.41 -6.24 -1.78
N GLU A 508 18.21 -6.78 -1.54
CA GLU A 508 18.02 -7.85 -0.55
C GLU A 508 17.75 -9.20 -1.23
N ASN A 509 18.03 -10.27 -0.51
CA ASN A 509 17.65 -11.61 -0.97
C ASN A 509 16.14 -11.82 -0.77
N PHE A 510 15.41 -11.99 -1.87
CA PHE A 510 13.96 -12.13 -1.84
C PHE A 510 13.48 -13.46 -1.24
N GLY A 511 14.21 -14.55 -1.49
CA GLY A 511 13.76 -15.92 -1.28
C GLY A 511 14.43 -16.67 -0.13
N VAL A 512 15.38 -16.06 0.59
CA VAL A 512 16.16 -16.69 1.67
C VAL A 512 16.01 -15.94 2.98
#